data_AF-A0AAU8BRZ2-F1
#
_entry.id   AF-A0AAU8BRZ2-F1
#
_cell.length_a   1.000
_cell.length_b   1.000
_cell.length_c   1.000
_cell.angle_alpha   90.00
_cell.angle_beta   90.00
_cell.angle_gamma   90.00
#
_symmetry.space_group_name_H-M   'P 1'
#
loop_
_entity.id
_entity.type
_entity.pdbx_description
1 polymer ?
#
loop_
_entity_poly.entity_id
_entity_poly.type
_entity_poly.pdbx_seq_one_letter_code
_entity_poly.pdbx_strand_id
1 'polypeptide(L)' 'MALAACTEVGSEAWCQDMQEKPKGDWTANEASDYAKHCIFK' A
#
# COMPACT_ATOMS: atom_id res chain seq x y z
N MET A 1 -9.19 -15.71 -11.69
CA MET A 1 -7.93 -15.80 -10.93
C MET A 1 -7.26 -14.44 -11.02
N ALA A 2 -7.56 -13.52 -10.11
CA ALA A 2 -6.93 -12.20 -10.12
C ALA A 2 -5.55 -12.36 -9.48
N LEU A 3 -4.49 -12.28 -10.28
CA LEU A 3 -3.17 -11.99 -9.74
C LEU A 3 -3.28 -10.56 -9.20
N ALA A 4 -3.45 -10.42 -7.89
CA ALA A 4 -3.16 -9.15 -7.25
C ALA A 4 -1.74 -8.80 -7.68
N ALA A 5 -1.60 -7.72 -8.46
CA ALA A 5 -0.30 -7.26 -8.90
C ALA A 5 0.54 -7.05 -7.63
N CYS A 6 1.56 -7.88 -7.41
CA CYS A 6 2.51 -7.66 -6.32
C CYS A 6 3.37 -6.47 -6.69
N THR A 7 2.85 -5.26 -6.46
CA THR A 7 3.67 -4.05 -6.40
C THR A 7 4.53 -4.14 -5.13
N GLU A 8 5.82 -3.81 -5.24
CA GLU A 8 6.73 -3.92 -4.09
C GLU A 8 6.30 -2.91 -3.01
N VAL A 9 6.22 -3.36 -1.76
CA VAL A 9 5.82 -2.51 -0.65
C VAL A 9 6.78 -1.32 -0.52
N GLY A 10 6.22 -0.11 -0.54
CA GLY A 10 6.97 1.14 -0.46
C GLY A 10 7.49 1.69 -1.79
N SER A 11 7.25 1.02 -2.92
CA SER A 11 7.41 1.64 -4.25
C SER A 11 6.41 2.75 -4.47
N GLU A 12 6.73 3.65 -5.39
CA GLU A 12 5.82 4.72 -5.79
C GLU A 12 4.48 4.18 -6.33
N ALA A 13 4.53 3.12 -7.14
CA ALA A 13 3.33 2.43 -7.63
C ALA A 13 2.50 1.84 -6.49
N TRP A 14 3.14 1.16 -5.52
CA TRP A 14 2.43 0.61 -4.37
C TRP A 14 1.83 1.71 -3.47
N CYS A 15 2.54 2.82 -3.27
CA CYS A 15 2.02 3.96 -2.52
C CYS A 15 0.79 4.59 -3.21
N GLN A 16 0.80 4.68 -4.54
CA GLN A 16 -0.37 5.16 -5.31
C GLN A 16 -1.55 4.21 -5.18
N ASP A 17 -1.33 2.90 -5.37
CA ASP A 17 -2.37 1.88 -5.22
C ASP A 17 -2.98 1.91 -3.81
N MET A 18 -2.15 2.04 -2.77
CA MET A 18 -2.60 2.13 -1.39
C MET A 18 -3.43 3.39 -1.13
N GLN A 19 -3.09 4.52 -1.75
CA GLN A 19 -3.81 5.78 -1.59
C GLN A 19 -5.23 5.71 -2.19
N GLU A 20 -5.40 4.98 -3.29
CA GLU A 20 -6.71 4.73 -3.93
C GLU A 20 -7.53 3.67 -3.18
N LYS A 21 -6.87 2.71 -2.52
CA LYS A 21 -7.52 1.65 -1.74
C LYS A 21 -8.31 2.25 -0.55
N PRO A 22 -9.59 1.89 -0.37
CA PRO A 22 -10.36 2.32 0.80
C PRO A 22 -9.67 1.95 2.11
N LYS A 23 -9.52 2.92 3.03
CA LYS A 23 -8.80 2.71 4.30
C LYS A 23 -9.40 1.62 5.20
N GLY A 24 -10.69 1.34 5.05
CA GLY A 24 -11.36 0.25 5.78
C GLY A 24 -10.92 -1.15 5.34
N ASP A 25 -10.37 -1.27 4.13
CA ASP A 25 -9.85 -2.53 3.56
C ASP A 25 -8.36 -2.73 3.85
N TRP A 26 -7.73 -1.78 4.56
CA TRP A 26 -6.33 -1.88 4.92
C TRP A 26 -6.14 -2.86 6.07
N THR A 27 -5.16 -3.73 5.93
CA THR A 27 -4.63 -4.48 7.06
C THR A 27 -3.75 -3.57 7.93
N ALA A 28 -3.54 -3.97 9.19
CA ALA A 28 -2.65 -3.23 10.09
C ALA A 28 -1.21 -3.12 9.56
N ASN A 29 -0.73 -4.15 8.85
CA ASN A 29 0.60 -4.16 8.25
C ASN A 29 0.67 -3.15 7.10
N GLU A 30 -0.28 -3.20 6.16
CA GLU A 30 -0.34 -2.26 5.03
C GLU A 30 -0.39 -0.80 5.51
N ALA A 31 -1.17 -0.50 6.55
CA ALA A 31 -1.23 0.83 7.13
C ALA A 31 0.11 1.29 7.72
N SER A 32 0.80 0.38 8.43
CA SER A 32 2.12 0.64 9.02
C SER A 32 3.19 0.85 7.94
N ASP A 33 3.19 0.00 6.93
CA ASP A 33 4.16 0.05 5.84
C ASP A 33 3.93 1.28 4.95
N TYR A 34 2.66 1.64 4.66
CA TYR A 34 2.33 2.87 3.93
C TYR A 34 2.80 4.12 4.69
N ALA A 35 2.57 4.17 6.00
CA ALA A 35 3.06 5.28 6.81
C ALA A 35 4.59 5.39 6.75
N LYS A 36 5.32 4.28 6.93
CA LYS A 36 6.79 4.27 6.95
C LYS A 36 7.42 4.59 5.60
N HIS A 37 6.88 4.03 4.52
CA HIS A 37 7.54 4.04 3.21
C HIS A 37 7.02 5.11 2.25
N CYS A 38 5.79 5.58 2.45
CA CYS A 38 5.12 6.51 1.55
C CYS A 38 4.90 7.89 2.18
N ILE A 39 4.65 7.97 3.49
CA ILE A 39 4.40 9.24 4.18
C ILE A 39 5.69 9.79 4.82
N PHE A 40 6.35 9.00 5.65
CA PHE A 40 7.49 9.43 6.48
C PHE A 40 8.86 9.18 5.82
N LYS A 41 8.91 9.13 4.48
CA LYS A 41 10.11 8.80 3.70
C LYS A 41 11.27 9.76 3.95
#